data_AF-A0A7W7ZB23-F1
#
_entry.id   AF-A0A7W7ZB23-F1
#
_cell.length_a   1.000
_cell.length_b   1.000
_cell.length_c   1.000
_cell.angle_alpha   90.00
_cell.angle_beta   90.00
_cell.angle_gamma   90.00
#
_symmetry.space_group_name_H-M   'P 1'
#
loop_
_entity.id
_entity.type
_entity.pdbx_description
1 polymer ?
#
loop_
_entity_poly.entity_id
_entity_poly.type
_entity_poly.pdbx_seq_one_letter_code
_entity_poly.pdbx_strand_id
1 'polypeptide(L)'
;MSKGWESKSVEEQQNVAAMPKPVIKGNVSDDAEKKRRVQALAMQRERILSERTASPHRRSALSAALIDIEEKLSELGWTLHL
;
A
#
# COMPACT_ATOMS: atom_id res chain seq x y z
N MET A 1 53.37 10.76 5.40
CA MET A 1 53.41 9.44 6.06
C MET A 1 52.00 9.22 6.60
N SER A 2 51.11 8.64 5.79
CA SER A 2 50.70 7.22 5.89
C SER A 2 49.96 6.92 7.19
N LYS A 3 48.78 6.32 7.23
CA LYS A 3 47.88 5.70 6.23
C LYS A 3 46.61 5.34 7.03
N GLY A 4 45.44 5.42 6.39
CA GLY A 4 44.34 4.48 6.64
C GLY A 4 43.45 4.70 7.85
N TRP A 5 42.59 5.72 7.79
CA TRP A 5 41.22 5.53 8.31
C TRP A 5 40.46 4.66 7.31
N GLU A 6 40.68 3.36 7.49
CA GLU A 6 39.74 2.25 7.31
C GLU A 6 38.46 2.54 6.51
N SER A 7 38.63 2.69 5.19
CA SER A 7 37.63 2.36 4.16
C SER A 7 37.32 0.85 4.17
N LYS A 8 36.70 0.33 5.23
CA LYS A 8 36.45 -1.11 5.35
C LYS A 8 35.09 -1.54 5.91
N SER A 9 34.10 -0.65 5.88
CA SER A 9 32.74 -1.01 6.30
C SER A 9 31.66 -0.73 5.24
N VAL A 10 32.02 -0.70 3.95
CA VAL A 10 31.08 -0.46 2.82
C VAL A 10 31.14 -1.54 1.73
N GLU A 11 32.05 -2.51 1.77
CA GLU A 11 32.08 -3.60 0.77
C GLU A 11 31.44 -4.92 1.24
N GLU A 12 31.13 -5.10 2.52
CA GLU A 12 30.70 -6.41 3.05
C GLU A 12 29.18 -6.65 3.00
N GLN A 13 28.40 -5.66 2.57
CA GLN A 13 26.93 -5.78 2.50
C GLN A 13 26.40 -6.25 1.13
N GLN A 14 27.28 -6.48 0.15
CA GLN A 14 26.86 -6.90 -1.20
C GLN A 14 26.96 -8.42 -1.47
N ASN A 15 27.44 -9.24 -0.52
CA ASN A 15 27.67 -10.67 -0.76
C ASN A 15 26.61 -11.64 -0.18
N VAL A 16 25.40 -11.17 0.15
CA VAL A 16 24.28 -12.05 0.58
C VAL A 16 23.13 -12.07 -0.46
N ALA A 17 23.43 -11.75 -1.71
CA ALA A 17 22.47 -11.77 -2.82
C ALA A 17 22.48 -13.08 -3.64
N ALA A 18 23.17 -14.13 -3.17
CA ALA A 18 23.37 -15.38 -3.92
C ALA A 18 22.70 -16.60 -3.26
N MET A 19 21.45 -16.48 -2.83
CA MET A 19 20.59 -17.64 -2.59
C MET A 19 19.32 -17.50 -3.44
N PRO A 20 19.14 -18.32 -4.50
CA PRO A 20 17.91 -18.31 -5.26
C PRO A 20 16.80 -18.90 -4.39
N LYS A 21 16.01 -18.03 -3.74
CA LYS A 21 14.72 -18.41 -3.19
C LYS A 21 13.89 -19.01 -4.33
N PRO A 22 13.20 -20.15 -4.12
CA PRO A 22 12.33 -20.73 -5.13
C PRO A 22 11.28 -19.67 -5.49
N VAL A 23 11.41 -19.11 -6.70
CA VAL A 23 10.46 -18.16 -7.24
C VAL A 23 9.20 -18.97 -7.50
N ILE A 24 8.24 -18.88 -6.57
CA ILE A 24 6.86 -19.28 -6.84
C ILE A 24 6.38 -18.35 -7.95
N LYS A 25 6.59 -18.76 -9.21
CA LYS A 25 6.12 -18.08 -10.41
C LYS A 25 4.62 -18.34 -10.56
N GLY A 26 3.84 -17.71 -9.69
CA GLY A 26 2.38 -17.70 -9.77
C GLY A 26 1.84 -16.59 -8.87
N ASN A 27 1.14 -15.62 -9.47
CA ASN A 27 0.31 -14.59 -8.83
C ASN A 27 0.93 -13.49 -7.95
N VAL A 28 2.24 -13.46 -7.71
CA VAL A 28 2.84 -12.40 -6.87
C VAL A 28 2.55 -10.97 -7.39
N SER A 29 2.50 -10.80 -8.72
CA SER A 29 2.19 -9.51 -9.34
C SER A 29 0.73 -9.08 -9.14
N ASP A 30 -0.23 -10.00 -9.35
CA ASP A 30 -1.66 -9.75 -9.16
C ASP A 30 -1.99 -9.47 -7.68
N ASP A 31 -1.35 -10.21 -6.76
CA ASP A 31 -1.50 -9.96 -5.32
C ASP A 31 -0.91 -8.61 -4.90
N ALA A 32 0.22 -8.20 -5.49
CA ALA A 32 0.83 -6.90 -5.22
C ALA A 32 -0.02 -5.74 -5.78
N GLU A 33 -0.61 -5.90 -6.95
CA GLU A 33 -1.57 -4.92 -7.48
C GLU A 33 -2.83 -4.83 -6.65
N LYS A 34 -3.42 -5.97 -6.27
CA LYS A 34 -4.59 -6.03 -5.42
C LYS A 34 -4.35 -5.31 -4.08
N LYS A 35 -3.21 -5.57 -3.44
CA LYS A 35 -2.82 -4.88 -2.20
C LYS A 35 -2.67 -3.37 -2.39
N ARG A 36 -2.05 -2.93 -3.49
CA ARG A 36 -1.93 -1.49 -3.80
C ARG A 36 -3.29 -0.83 -4.02
N ARG A 37 -4.21 -1.50 -4.73
CA ARG A 37 -5.58 -1.01 -4.95
C ARG A 37 -6.34 -0.89 -3.63
N VAL A 38 -6.28 -1.92 -2.78
CA VAL A 38 -6.88 -1.90 -1.44
C VAL A 38 -6.32 -0.74 -0.61
N GLN A 39 -5.00 -0.56 -0.56
CA GLN A 39 -4.38 0.55 0.19
C GLN A 39 -4.84 1.92 -0.33
N ALA A 40 -4.90 2.10 -1.65
CA ALA A 40 -5.36 3.34 -2.25
C ALA A 40 -6.82 3.65 -1.88
N LEU A 41 -7.72 2.66 -1.98
CA LEU A 41 -9.12 2.80 -1.61
C LEU A 41 -9.31 3.05 -0.11
N ALA A 42 -8.55 2.36 0.76
CA ALA A 42 -8.58 2.58 2.20
C ALA A 42 -8.14 4.01 2.55
N MET A 43 -7.09 4.54 1.93
CA MET A 43 -6.68 5.94 2.14
C MET A 43 -7.75 6.93 1.69
N GLN A 44 -8.47 6.66 0.60
CA GLN A 44 -9.59 7.49 0.15
C GLN A 44 -10.76 7.45 1.13
N ARG A 45 -11.10 6.27 1.65
CA ARG A 45 -12.12 6.09 2.69
C ARG A 45 -11.83 6.95 3.91
N GLU A 46 -10.62 6.83 4.46
CA GLU A 46 -10.22 7.60 5.65
C GLU A 46 -10.25 9.11 5.39
N ARG A 47 -9.83 9.56 4.20
CA ARG A 47 -9.93 10.97 3.81
C ARG A 47 -11.39 11.45 3.83
N ILE A 48 -12.31 10.70 3.25
CA ILE A 48 -13.75 11.04 3.22
C ILE A 48 -14.32 11.08 4.63
N LEU A 49 -14.00 10.10 5.47
CA LEU A 49 -14.47 10.05 6.87
C LEU A 49 -13.91 11.20 7.72
N SER A 50 -12.70 11.67 7.41
CA SER A 50 -12.09 12.81 8.08
C SER A 50 -12.69 14.17 7.67
N GLU A 51 -13.35 14.22 6.51
CA GLU A 51 -13.85 15.47 5.94
C GLU A 51 -15.15 15.92 6.63
N ARG A 52 -15.10 17.07 7.29
CA ARG A 52 -16.28 17.71 7.91
C ARG A 52 -16.82 18.80 7.00
N THR A 53 -18.09 18.71 6.62
CA THR A 53 -18.77 19.70 5.78
C THR A 53 -20.12 20.11 6.35
N ALA A 54 -20.40 21.42 6.32
CA ALA A 54 -21.71 21.98 6.68
C ALA A 54 -22.69 22.02 5.50
N SER A 55 -22.21 21.86 4.26
CA SER A 55 -23.06 21.88 3.06
C SER A 55 -23.79 20.54 2.88
N PRO A 56 -25.13 20.52 2.83
CA PRO A 56 -25.89 19.28 2.66
C PRO A 56 -25.54 18.55 1.38
N HIS A 57 -25.37 19.30 0.28
CA HIS A 57 -25.04 18.73 -1.03
C HIS A 57 -23.67 18.05 -1.04
N ARG A 58 -22.65 18.71 -0.46
CA ARG A 58 -21.32 18.09 -0.30
C ARG A 58 -21.38 16.83 0.55
N ARG A 59 -22.18 16.85 1.61
CA ARG A 59 -22.34 15.71 2.52
C ARG A 59 -22.93 14.50 1.78
N SER A 60 -23.97 14.71 0.97
CA SER A 60 -24.52 13.66 0.11
C SER A 60 -23.51 13.12 -0.90
N ALA A 61 -22.70 14.00 -1.50
CA ALA A 61 -21.64 13.57 -2.44
C ALA A 61 -20.55 12.74 -1.75
N LEU A 62 -20.13 13.12 -0.54
CA LEU A 62 -19.16 12.36 0.26
C LEU A 62 -19.72 10.99 0.67
N SER A 63 -20.99 10.91 1.05
CA SER A 63 -21.65 9.64 1.37
C SER A 63 -21.76 8.73 0.14
N ALA A 64 -22.10 9.26 -1.03
CA ALA A 64 -22.13 8.48 -2.26
C ALA A 64 -20.74 7.96 -2.66
N ALA A 65 -19.70 8.80 -2.54
CA ALA A 65 -18.31 8.40 -2.79
C ALA A 65 -17.83 7.34 -1.79
N LEU A 66 -18.26 7.42 -0.53
CA LEU A 66 -17.93 6.43 0.49
C LEU A 66 -18.50 5.05 0.14
N ILE A 67 -19.77 5.00 -0.26
CA ILE A 67 -20.45 3.76 -0.69
C ILE A 67 -19.71 3.14 -1.88
N ASP A 68 -19.39 3.92 -2.91
CA ASP A 68 -18.66 3.44 -4.10
C ASP A 68 -17.27 2.86 -3.74
N ILE A 69 -16.56 3.46 -2.78
CA ILE A 69 -15.27 2.95 -2.30
C ILE A 69 -15.45 1.65 -1.50
N GLU A 70 -16.47 1.56 -0.65
CA GLU A 70 -16.76 0.37 0.15
C GLU A 70 -17.19 -0.81 -0.74
N GLU A 71 -17.97 -0.56 -1.80
CA GLU A 71 -18.29 -1.54 -2.83
C GLU A 71 -17.01 -2.07 -3.51
N LYS A 72 -16.12 -1.18 -3.98
CA LYS A 72 -14.84 -1.58 -4.61
C LYS A 72 -13.94 -2.36 -3.66
N LEU A 73 -13.91 -2.00 -2.38
CA LEU A 73 -13.16 -2.76 -1.37
C LEU A 73 -13.76 -4.17 -1.19
N SER A 74 -15.09 -4.27 -1.17
CA SER A 74 -15.78 -5.57 -1.06
C SER A 74 -15.51 -6.49 -2.25
N GLU A 75 -15.47 -5.95 -3.48
CA GLU A 75 -15.12 -6.70 -4.70
C GLU A 75 -13.69 -7.25 -4.65
N LEU A 76 -12.78 -6.51 -4.01
CA LEU A 76 -11.41 -6.96 -3.76
C LEU A 76 -11.33 -7.96 -2.59
N GLY A 77 -12.44 -8.40 -2.01
CA GLY A 77 -12.47 -9.31 -0.87
C GLY A 77 -11.97 -8.65 0.42
N TRP A 78 -11.97 -7.31 0.46
CA TRP A 78 -11.72 -6.51 1.64
C TRP A 78 -13.07 -6.11 2.23
N THR A 79 -13.78 -7.11 2.78
CA THR A 79 -15.02 -6.88 3.50
C THR A 79 -14.68 -6.32 4.87
N LEU A 80 -14.90 -5.02 5.07
CA LEU A 80 -15.10 -4.47 6.42
C LEU A 80 -16.40 -5.09 6.93
N HIS A 81 -16.29 -6.24 7.59
CA HIS A 81 -17.34 -6.77 8.44
C HIS A 81 -17.63 -5.69 9.48
N LEU A 82 -18.76 -5.02 9.31
CA LEU A 82 -19.29 -4.03 10.24
C LEU A 82 -20.14 -4.74 11.29
#